data_AF-A0A1V0DIV2-F1
#
_entry.id   AF-A0A1V0DIV2-F1
#
_cell.length_a   1.000
_cell.length_b   1.000
_cell.length_c   1.000
_cell.angle_alpha   90.00
_cell.angle_beta   90.00
_cell.angle_gamma   90.00
#
_symmetry.space_group_name_H-M   'P 1'
#
loop_
_entity.id
_entity.type
_entity.pdbx_description
1 polymer ?
#
loop_
_entity_poly.entity_id
_entity_poly.type
_entity_poly.pdbx_seq_one_letter_code
_entity_poly.pdbx_strand_id
1 'polypeptide(L)'
;MSGDEIWDEERWEAFLQAHDRRVSRYMDLFHDFMAKYPPPPSGDRPARRSWENAFRAFLRRKGLHPEDPAVSFVFTERDDADPDADAEPDPEATLAEAVAHDPTDDDDDLDALRRLPVYRQAYDLTIDVLRWSDRLPGELKVRDSALVQFCSCLTQIPGHLARGHALGYEREWIGGNIACVKRALHAANEALALLQEMRQQPYLRNEATYLPLYERTFELRNALGLYVQDLRRRADLGID
;
A
#
# COMPACT_ATOMS: atom_id res chain seq x y z
N MET A 1 -21.06 8.53 13.58
CA MET A 1 -21.46 7.36 12.78
C MET A 1 -22.19 6.40 13.70
N SER A 2 -23.31 5.82 13.26
CA SER A 2 -24.01 4.77 14.01
C SER A 2 -23.12 3.53 14.13
N GLY A 3 -23.24 2.73 15.21
CA GLY A 3 -22.35 1.59 15.50
C GLY A 3 -22.29 0.49 14.43
N ASP A 4 -23.24 0.45 13.49
CA ASP A 4 -23.24 -0.44 12.31
C ASP A 4 -22.61 0.19 11.06
N GLU A 5 -22.51 1.52 10.98
CA GLU A 5 -21.94 2.24 9.82
C GLU A 5 -20.41 2.19 9.76
N ILE A 6 -19.76 1.91 10.90
CA ILE A 6 -18.31 1.95 11.07
C ILE A 6 -17.64 0.71 10.43
N TRP A 7 -18.40 -0.37 10.21
CA TRP A 7 -17.91 -1.66 9.73
C TRP A 7 -18.29 -1.98 8.27
N ASP A 8 -18.66 -0.99 7.47
CA ASP A 8 -19.01 -1.24 6.07
C ASP A 8 -17.75 -1.42 5.20
N GLU A 9 -17.43 -2.67 4.85
CA GLU A 9 -16.30 -3.02 3.98
C GLU A 9 -16.31 -2.27 2.63
N GLU A 10 -17.49 -1.98 2.07
CA GLU A 10 -17.61 -1.28 0.79
C GLU A 10 -17.29 0.21 0.96
N ARG A 11 -17.73 0.82 2.06
CA ARG A 11 -17.35 2.20 2.40
C ARG A 11 -15.86 2.32 2.68
N TRP A 12 -15.28 1.35 3.38
CA TRP A 12 -13.83 1.27 3.60
C TRP A 12 -13.06 1.18 2.29
N GLU A 13 -13.47 0.30 1.39
CA GLU A 13 -12.87 0.20 0.07
C GLU A 13 -13.00 1.51 -0.74
N ALA A 14 -14.18 2.14 -0.72
CA ALA A 14 -14.40 3.42 -1.40
C ALA A 14 -13.51 4.54 -0.84
N PHE A 15 -13.37 4.60 0.49
CA PHE A 15 -12.48 5.54 1.16
C PHE A 15 -11.02 5.32 0.76
N LEU A 16 -10.52 4.09 0.86
CA LEU A 16 -9.15 3.75 0.48
C LEU A 16 -8.90 4.06 -0.99
N GLN A 17 -9.87 3.80 -1.89
CA GLN A 17 -9.75 4.11 -3.31
C GLN A 17 -9.78 5.62 -3.59
N ALA A 18 -10.52 6.42 -2.81
CA ALA A 18 -10.48 7.87 -2.90
C ALA A 18 -9.12 8.41 -2.42
N HIS A 19 -8.60 7.87 -1.32
CA HIS A 19 -7.26 8.16 -0.82
C HIS A 19 -6.18 7.87 -1.87
N ASP A 20 -6.18 6.68 -2.46
CA ASP A 20 -5.19 6.29 -3.49
C ASP A 20 -5.25 7.19 -4.73
N ARG A 21 -6.46 7.64 -5.13
CA ARG A 21 -6.64 8.61 -6.22
C ARG A 21 -6.03 9.97 -5.89
N ARG A 22 -6.16 10.43 -4.64
CA ARG A 22 -5.54 11.68 -4.16
C ARG A 22 -4.01 11.57 -4.16
N VAL A 23 -3.46 10.48 -3.62
CA VAL A 23 -2.01 10.21 -3.62
C VAL A 23 -1.46 10.10 -5.05
N SER A 24 -2.14 9.38 -5.94
CA SER A 24 -1.71 9.24 -7.34
C SER A 24 -1.67 10.59 -8.05
N ARG A 25 -2.73 11.40 -7.88
CA ARG A 25 -2.78 12.76 -8.42
C ARG A 25 -1.66 13.64 -7.85
N TYR A 26 -1.34 13.50 -6.56
CA TYR A 26 -0.21 14.19 -5.96
C TYR A 26 1.11 13.79 -6.62
N MET A 27 1.36 12.49 -6.79
CA MET A 27 2.58 11.99 -7.43
C MET A 27 2.76 12.50 -8.86
N ASP A 28 1.67 12.54 -9.65
CA ASP A 28 1.68 13.10 -10.99
C ASP A 28 2.04 14.60 -10.97
N LEU A 29 1.40 15.37 -10.08
CA LEU A 29 1.66 16.80 -9.92
C LEU A 29 3.08 17.08 -9.42
N PHE A 30 3.60 16.24 -8.51
CA PHE A 30 4.96 16.31 -8.01
C PHE A 30 5.97 16.07 -9.14
N HIS A 31 5.75 15.03 -9.95
CA HIS A 31 6.60 14.73 -11.10
C HIS A 31 6.60 15.87 -12.12
N ASP A 32 5.42 16.39 -12.47
CA ASP A 32 5.25 17.54 -13.36
C ASP A 32 5.98 18.79 -12.85
N PHE A 33 5.96 19.01 -11.54
CA PHE A 33 6.65 20.13 -10.90
C PHE A 33 8.16 19.92 -10.95
N MET A 34 8.66 18.75 -10.54
CA MET A 34 10.10 18.44 -10.53
C MET A 34 10.72 18.51 -11.93
N ALA A 35 9.98 18.13 -12.98
CA ALA A 35 10.45 18.23 -14.36
C ALA A 35 10.74 19.69 -14.78
N LYS A 36 10.08 20.68 -14.16
CA LYS A 36 10.23 22.11 -14.47
C LYS A 36 11.07 22.86 -13.44
N TYR A 37 11.04 22.41 -12.19
CA TYR A 37 11.67 23.06 -11.05
C TYR A 37 12.44 22.02 -10.23
N PRO A 38 13.66 21.67 -10.65
CA PRO A 38 14.48 20.71 -9.92
C PRO A 38 14.76 21.21 -8.49
N PRO A 39 14.91 20.28 -7.52
CA PRO A 39 15.16 20.66 -6.14
C PRO A 39 16.50 21.40 -6.00
N PRO A 40 16.59 22.40 -5.11
CA PRO A 40 17.84 23.12 -4.86
C PRO A 40 18.90 22.21 -4.19
N PRO A 41 20.19 22.58 -4.24
CA PRO A 41 21.26 21.82 -3.60
C PRO A 41 21.02 21.60 -2.11
N SER A 42 21.41 20.43 -1.61
CA SER A 42 21.36 20.11 -0.19
C SER A 42 22.21 21.10 0.62
N GLY A 43 21.60 21.80 1.58
CA GLY A 43 22.28 22.74 2.49
C GLY A 43 21.80 24.19 2.40
N ASP A 44 21.13 24.59 1.32
CA ASP A 44 20.53 25.93 1.17
C ASP A 44 19.09 25.94 1.68
N ARG A 45 18.91 26.13 2.99
CA ARG A 45 17.59 26.16 3.63
C ARG A 45 16.68 27.27 3.07
N PRO A 46 17.15 28.51 2.84
CA PRO A 46 16.33 29.55 2.21
C PRO A 46 15.82 29.16 0.81
N ALA A 47 16.70 28.63 -0.05
CA ALA A 47 16.28 28.19 -1.39
C ALA A 47 15.29 27.03 -1.32
N ARG A 48 15.49 26.08 -0.39
CA ARG A 48 14.56 24.97 -0.16
C ARG A 48 13.18 25.42 0.28
N ARG A 49 13.09 26.33 1.27
CA ARG A 49 11.81 26.92 1.70
C ARG A 49 11.09 27.65 0.57
N SER A 50 11.83 28.40 -0.25
CA SER A 50 11.28 29.08 -1.43
C SER A 50 10.71 28.09 -2.44
N TRP A 51 11.43 27.00 -2.71
CA TRP A 51 11.01 25.91 -3.59
C TRP A 51 9.75 25.20 -3.05
N GLU A 52 9.71 24.88 -1.76
CA GLU A 52 8.54 24.26 -1.11
C GLU A 52 7.31 25.18 -1.17
N ASN A 53 7.47 26.47 -0.92
CA ASN A 53 6.38 27.45 -1.06
C ASN A 53 5.87 27.54 -2.51
N ALA A 54 6.77 27.52 -3.49
CA ALA A 54 6.39 27.48 -4.90
C ALA A 54 5.62 26.21 -5.26
N PHE A 55 6.02 25.06 -4.69
CA PHE A 55 5.32 23.80 -4.86
C PHE A 55 3.94 23.81 -4.20
N ARG A 56 3.81 24.26 -2.95
CA ARG A 56 2.51 24.45 -2.27
C ARG A 56 1.57 25.33 -3.09
N ALA A 57 2.06 26.45 -3.63
CA ALA A 57 1.28 27.33 -4.50
C ALA A 57 0.92 26.68 -5.85
N PHE A 58 1.78 25.81 -6.39
CA PHE A 58 1.47 25.01 -7.57
C PHE A 58 0.33 24.01 -7.32
N LEU A 59 0.39 23.27 -6.21
CA LEU A 59 -0.67 22.33 -5.82
C LEU A 59 -2.02 23.02 -5.63
N ARG A 60 -2.06 24.13 -4.88
CA ARG A 60 -3.30 24.91 -4.68
C ARG A 60 -3.91 25.37 -6.01
N ARG A 61 -3.10 25.86 -6.95
CA ARG A 61 -3.55 26.23 -8.30
C ARG A 61 -4.11 25.04 -9.11
N LYS A 62 -3.66 23.83 -8.79
CA LYS A 62 -4.13 22.58 -9.41
C LYS A 62 -5.31 21.96 -8.66
N GLY A 63 -5.82 22.63 -7.61
CA GLY A 63 -6.96 22.15 -6.83
C GLY A 63 -6.62 20.98 -5.92
N LEU A 64 -5.37 20.89 -5.47
CA LEU A 64 -4.92 19.98 -4.41
C LEU A 64 -4.42 20.85 -3.25
N HIS A 65 -5.04 20.72 -2.08
CA HIS A 65 -4.63 21.47 -0.90
C HIS A 65 -3.48 20.74 -0.20
N PRO A 66 -2.35 21.41 0.11
CA PRO A 66 -1.26 20.81 0.88
C PRO A 66 -1.69 20.34 2.28
N GLU A 67 -2.81 20.87 2.77
CA GLU A 67 -3.42 20.50 4.04
C GLU A 67 -4.35 19.26 3.92
N ASP A 68 -4.56 18.74 2.71
CA ASP A 68 -5.37 17.53 2.50
C ASP A 68 -4.70 16.35 3.22
N PRO A 69 -5.42 15.65 4.13
CA PRO A 69 -4.83 14.58 4.93
C PRO A 69 -4.09 13.51 4.12
N ALA A 70 -4.54 13.22 2.90
CA ALA A 70 -3.93 12.21 2.03
C ALA A 70 -2.52 12.59 1.51
N VAL A 71 -2.10 13.86 1.66
CA VAL A 71 -0.83 14.39 1.13
C VAL A 71 -0.10 15.29 2.13
N SER A 72 -0.74 15.62 3.24
CA SER A 72 -0.22 16.50 4.28
C SER A 72 1.07 15.97 4.91
N PHE A 73 1.22 14.65 5.03
CA PHE A 73 2.40 13.97 5.56
C PHE A 73 3.71 14.34 4.83
N VAL A 74 3.62 14.77 3.56
CA VAL A 74 4.79 15.20 2.77
C VAL A 74 5.28 16.59 3.16
N PHE A 75 4.43 17.38 3.80
CA PHE A 75 4.62 18.80 4.08
C PHE A 75 4.75 19.11 5.57
N THR A 76 4.41 18.16 6.43
CA THR A 76 4.75 18.18 7.85
C THR A 76 6.24 17.88 7.99
N GLU A 77 7.07 18.92 8.03
CA GLU A 77 8.28 18.82 8.83
C GLU A 77 7.81 18.46 10.24
N ARG A 78 8.34 17.39 10.83
CA ARG A 78 8.12 17.02 12.23
C ARG A 78 8.76 18.10 13.10
N ASP A 79 8.12 19.25 13.17
CA ASP A 79 8.44 20.33 14.08
C ASP A 79 7.63 20.00 15.35
N ASP A 80 8.30 19.42 16.35
CA ASP A 80 7.71 18.97 17.63
C ASP A 80 7.21 20.15 18.51
N ALA A 81 6.75 21.24 17.90
CA ALA A 81 6.51 22.53 18.55
C ALA A 81 5.28 23.27 17.98
N ASP A 82 4.20 22.55 17.64
CA ASP A 82 2.90 23.19 17.41
C ASP A 82 2.12 23.33 18.74
N PRO A 83 1.91 24.56 19.25
CA PRO A 83 1.17 24.81 20.49
C PRO A 83 -0.35 24.67 20.37
N ASP A 84 -0.91 24.38 19.19
CA ASP A 84 -2.36 24.15 18.97
C ASP A 84 -2.77 22.66 19.06
N ALA A 85 -1.99 21.82 19.74
CA ALA A 85 -2.25 20.38 19.97
C ALA A 85 -3.54 20.05 20.75
N ASP A 86 -4.33 21.05 21.15
CA ASP A 86 -5.58 20.91 21.89
C ASP A 86 -6.83 20.91 21.00
N ALA A 87 -6.69 20.99 19.66
CA ALA A 87 -7.82 20.77 18.75
C ALA A 87 -8.15 19.28 18.68
N GLU A 88 -9.43 18.90 18.89
CA GLU A 88 -9.84 17.51 18.64
C GLU A 88 -9.46 17.12 17.21
N PRO A 89 -8.71 16.03 17.02
CA PRO A 89 -8.21 15.67 15.70
C PRO A 89 -9.39 15.35 14.78
N ASP A 90 -9.35 15.93 13.57
CA ASP A 90 -10.34 15.65 12.52
C ASP A 90 -10.34 14.12 12.24
N PRO A 91 -11.48 13.43 12.36
CA PRO A 91 -11.56 11.99 12.09
C PRO A 91 -11.04 11.59 10.70
N GLU A 92 -11.17 12.45 9.67
CA GLU A 92 -10.60 12.17 8.34
C GLU A 92 -9.07 12.29 8.36
N ALA A 93 -8.52 13.20 9.16
CA ALA A 93 -7.08 13.36 9.34
C ALA A 93 -6.45 12.19 10.09
N THR A 94 -7.03 11.79 11.23
CA THR A 94 -6.57 10.61 12.00
C THR A 94 -6.58 9.35 11.13
N LEU A 95 -7.63 9.18 10.32
CA LEU A 95 -7.72 8.03 9.43
C LEU A 95 -6.70 8.10 8.29
N ALA A 96 -6.47 9.26 7.68
CA ALA A 96 -5.46 9.39 6.64
C ALA A 96 -4.05 9.13 7.18
N GLU A 97 -3.76 9.56 8.42
CA GLU A 97 -2.51 9.28 9.10
C GLU A 97 -2.34 7.79 9.36
N ALA A 98 -3.36 7.11 9.91
CA ALA A 98 -3.33 5.65 10.09
C ALA A 98 -3.16 4.88 8.77
N VAL A 99 -3.72 5.41 7.67
CA VAL A 99 -3.53 4.87 6.31
C VAL A 99 -2.10 5.09 5.78
N ALA A 100 -1.48 6.21 6.15
CA ALA A 100 -0.15 6.61 5.72
C ALA A 100 0.96 6.01 6.59
N HIS A 101 0.63 5.53 7.80
CA HIS A 101 1.57 4.87 8.70
C HIS A 101 2.21 3.66 8.03
N ASP A 102 3.54 3.68 7.95
CA ASP A 102 4.32 2.54 7.50
C ASP A 102 4.74 1.74 8.74
N PRO A 103 4.21 0.51 8.94
CA PRO A 103 4.57 -0.31 10.09
C PRO A 103 6.03 -0.78 10.06
N THR A 104 6.80 -0.43 9.02
CA THR A 104 8.24 -0.68 8.97
C THR A 104 9.08 0.43 9.60
N ASP A 105 8.47 1.57 9.96
CA ASP A 105 9.14 2.70 10.62
C ASP A 105 9.29 2.50 12.15
N ASP A 106 8.50 1.61 12.74
CA ASP A 106 8.57 1.22 14.15
C ASP A 106 8.96 -0.26 14.31
N ASP A 107 9.97 -0.55 15.15
CA ASP A 107 10.53 -1.89 15.31
C ASP A 107 9.51 -2.89 15.93
N ASP A 108 8.65 -2.44 16.85
CA ASP A 108 7.65 -3.29 17.51
C ASP A 108 6.50 -3.64 16.56
N ASP A 109 6.01 -2.66 15.78
CA ASP A 109 5.01 -2.88 14.73
C ASP A 109 5.55 -3.80 13.64
N LEU A 110 6.80 -3.60 13.22
CA LEU A 110 7.45 -4.43 12.21
C LEU A 110 7.58 -5.89 12.69
N ASP A 111 7.94 -6.08 13.95
CA ASP A 111 8.01 -7.41 14.56
C ASP A 111 6.63 -8.07 14.69
N ALA A 112 5.59 -7.30 15.03
CA ALA A 112 4.22 -7.80 15.05
C ALA A 112 3.75 -8.23 13.65
N LEU A 113 4.00 -7.40 12.63
CA LEU A 113 3.71 -7.70 11.22
C LEU A 113 4.45 -8.97 10.76
N ARG A 114 5.74 -9.11 11.10
CA ARG A 114 6.55 -10.30 10.78
C ARG A 114 6.08 -11.57 11.48
N ARG A 115 5.31 -11.48 12.57
CA ARG A 115 4.71 -12.65 13.23
C ARG A 115 3.47 -13.15 12.50
N LEU A 116 2.84 -12.34 11.63
CA LEU A 116 1.69 -12.78 10.85
C LEU A 116 2.10 -13.85 9.82
N PRO A 117 1.56 -15.09 9.90
CA PRO A 117 1.96 -16.16 9.00
C PRO A 117 1.71 -15.83 7.51
N VAL A 118 0.58 -15.20 7.21
CA VAL A 118 0.21 -14.80 5.84
C VAL A 118 1.14 -13.71 5.29
N TYR A 119 1.60 -12.79 6.14
CA TYR A 119 2.57 -11.76 5.74
C TYR A 119 3.91 -12.39 5.39
N ARG A 120 4.44 -13.27 6.25
CA ARG A 120 5.68 -13.98 5.97
C ARG A 120 5.61 -14.79 4.68
N GLN A 121 4.53 -15.54 4.49
CA GLN A 121 4.32 -16.32 3.28
C GLN A 121 4.32 -15.43 2.03
N ALA A 122 3.63 -14.28 2.08
CA ALA A 122 3.64 -13.32 0.99
C ALA A 122 5.04 -12.74 0.74
N TYR A 123 5.70 -12.27 1.79
CA TYR A 123 7.02 -11.64 1.72
C TYR A 123 8.06 -12.59 1.13
N ASP A 124 8.14 -13.83 1.65
CA ASP A 124 9.07 -14.85 1.17
C ASP A 124 8.82 -15.20 -0.32
N LEU A 125 7.55 -15.33 -0.72
CA LEU A 125 7.20 -15.58 -2.12
C LEU A 125 7.62 -14.41 -3.02
N THR A 126 7.35 -13.17 -2.60
CA THR A 126 7.72 -11.98 -3.35
C THR A 126 9.23 -11.89 -3.56
N ILE A 127 10.02 -12.11 -2.51
CA ILE A 127 11.49 -12.11 -2.62
C ILE A 127 11.98 -13.19 -3.59
N ASP A 128 11.41 -14.39 -3.52
CA ASP A 128 11.80 -15.49 -4.41
C ASP A 128 11.42 -15.22 -5.87
N VAL A 129 10.24 -14.64 -6.11
CA VAL A 129 9.81 -14.26 -7.47
C VAL A 129 10.66 -13.14 -8.04
N LEU A 130 10.99 -12.12 -7.26
CA LEU A 130 11.89 -11.06 -7.70
C LEU A 130 13.27 -11.63 -8.07
N ARG A 131 13.86 -12.47 -7.20
CA ARG A 131 15.12 -13.16 -7.47
C ARG A 131 15.06 -14.06 -8.71
N TRP A 132 13.93 -14.73 -8.93
CA TRP A 132 13.71 -15.52 -10.14
C TRP A 132 13.65 -14.62 -11.38
N SER A 133 12.88 -13.53 -11.32
CA SER A 133 12.74 -12.55 -12.41
C SER A 133 14.06 -11.90 -12.77
N ASP A 134 14.96 -11.67 -11.80
CA ASP A 134 16.29 -11.09 -12.01
C ASP A 134 17.24 -11.95 -12.83
N ARG A 135 16.98 -13.26 -12.91
CA ARG A 135 17.74 -14.19 -13.74
C ARG A 135 17.23 -14.24 -15.19
N LEU A 136 16.08 -13.64 -15.48
CA LEU A 136 15.49 -13.63 -16.81
C LEU A 136 16.08 -12.48 -17.66
N PRO A 137 16.21 -12.67 -18.99
CA PRO A 137 16.64 -11.63 -19.90
C PRO A 137 15.80 -10.34 -19.77
N GLY A 138 16.46 -9.18 -19.85
CA GLY A 138 15.82 -7.88 -19.68
C GLY A 138 14.76 -7.58 -20.75
N GLU A 139 14.89 -8.18 -21.94
CA GLU A 139 13.96 -8.06 -23.06
C GLU A 139 12.59 -8.70 -22.76
N LEU A 140 12.50 -9.55 -21.74
CA LEU A 140 11.23 -10.09 -21.25
C LEU A 140 10.53 -9.16 -20.27
N LYS A 141 11.25 -8.18 -19.70
CA LYS A 141 10.74 -7.22 -18.71
C LYS A 141 10.19 -5.96 -19.38
N VAL A 142 9.48 -6.14 -20.48
CA VAL A 142 8.81 -5.03 -21.16
C VAL A 142 7.69 -4.51 -20.27
N ARG A 143 7.53 -3.19 -20.22
CA ARG A 143 6.43 -2.53 -19.52
C ARG A 143 5.11 -3.18 -19.92
N ASP A 144 4.25 -3.42 -18.93
CA ASP A 144 2.91 -4.01 -19.10
C ASP A 144 2.89 -5.44 -19.65
N SER A 145 4.04 -6.14 -19.69
CA SER A 145 4.08 -7.58 -19.97
C SER A 145 3.47 -8.39 -18.82
N ALA A 146 2.93 -9.58 -19.13
CA ALA A 146 2.38 -10.49 -18.12
C ALA A 146 3.38 -10.84 -17.01
N LEU A 147 4.68 -10.92 -17.34
CA LEU A 147 5.75 -11.16 -16.36
C LEU A 147 5.89 -9.99 -15.37
N VAL A 148 5.94 -8.76 -15.89
CA VAL A 148 6.05 -7.55 -15.06
C VAL A 148 4.80 -7.36 -14.21
N GLN A 149 3.62 -7.60 -14.79
CA GLN A 149 2.35 -7.55 -14.05
C GLN A 149 2.29 -8.61 -12.96
N PHE A 150 2.73 -9.84 -13.23
CA PHE A 150 2.77 -10.91 -12.22
C PHE A 150 3.68 -10.54 -11.04
N CYS A 151 4.87 -10.04 -11.32
CA CYS A 151 5.78 -9.56 -10.28
C CYS A 151 5.15 -8.39 -9.50
N SER A 152 4.50 -7.45 -10.19
CA SER A 152 3.80 -6.32 -9.59
C SER A 152 2.70 -6.78 -8.62
N CYS A 153 1.82 -7.69 -9.05
CA CYS A 153 0.77 -8.25 -8.19
C CYS A 153 1.35 -8.84 -6.90
N LEU A 154 2.42 -9.65 -6.99
CA LEU A 154 3.04 -10.24 -5.80
C LEU A 154 3.72 -9.20 -4.90
N THR A 155 4.35 -8.17 -5.46
CA THR A 155 4.96 -7.09 -4.65
C THR A 155 3.93 -6.24 -3.91
N GLN A 156 2.71 -6.13 -4.42
CA GLN A 156 1.63 -5.38 -3.76
C GLN A 156 1.07 -6.10 -2.53
N ILE A 157 1.08 -7.44 -2.53
CA ILE A 157 0.45 -8.24 -1.45
C ILE A 157 1.03 -7.91 -0.07
N PRO A 158 2.37 -7.97 0.18
CA PRO A 158 2.92 -7.58 1.49
C PRO A 158 2.60 -6.15 1.88
N GLY A 159 2.59 -5.21 0.92
CA GLY A 159 2.27 -3.80 1.19
C GLY A 159 0.81 -3.61 1.64
N HIS A 160 -0.13 -4.33 1.01
CA HIS A 160 -1.53 -4.33 1.45
C HIS A 160 -1.71 -4.97 2.84
N LEU A 161 -1.00 -6.06 3.13
CA LEU A 161 -1.02 -6.68 4.46
C LEU A 161 -0.45 -5.74 5.54
N ALA A 162 0.66 -5.07 5.23
CA ALA A 162 1.27 -4.07 6.12
C ALA A 162 0.31 -2.91 6.39
N ARG A 163 -0.28 -2.31 5.34
CA ARG A 163 -1.27 -1.23 5.48
C ARG A 163 -2.49 -1.67 6.30
N GLY A 164 -2.98 -2.89 6.07
CA GLY A 164 -4.09 -3.43 6.85
C GLY A 164 -3.72 -3.60 8.33
N HIS A 165 -2.51 -4.07 8.62
CA HIS A 165 -1.99 -4.18 9.98
C HIS A 165 -1.87 -2.82 10.67
N ALA A 166 -1.32 -1.82 9.98
CA ALA A 166 -1.16 -0.45 10.48
C ALA A 166 -2.49 0.23 10.84
N LEU A 167 -3.56 -0.09 10.11
CA LEU A 167 -4.91 0.38 10.45
C LEU A 167 -5.44 -0.18 11.77
N GLY A 168 -4.92 -1.33 12.22
CA GLY A 168 -5.31 -1.94 13.48
C GLY A 168 -6.37 -3.03 13.38
N TYR A 169 -6.85 -3.44 14.55
CA TYR A 169 -7.76 -4.58 14.74
C TYR A 169 -8.98 -4.25 15.60
N GLU A 170 -9.04 -3.02 16.09
CA GLU A 170 -10.13 -2.46 16.86
C GLU A 170 -11.39 -2.41 15.99
N ARG A 171 -12.55 -2.46 16.64
CA ARG A 171 -13.85 -2.53 15.95
C ARG A 171 -14.05 -1.36 14.99
N GLU A 172 -13.49 -0.20 15.31
CA GLU A 172 -13.60 1.01 14.50
C GLU A 172 -12.79 0.94 13.20
N TRP A 173 -11.69 0.16 13.18
CA TRP A 173 -10.69 0.18 12.11
C TRP A 173 -10.56 -1.14 11.35
N ILE A 174 -11.05 -2.24 11.92
CA ILE A 174 -10.91 -3.59 11.36
C ILE A 174 -11.54 -3.72 9.96
N GLY A 175 -12.55 -2.92 9.63
CA GLY A 175 -13.11 -2.85 8.28
C GLY A 175 -12.09 -2.40 7.22
N GLY A 176 -11.23 -1.44 7.57
CA GLY A 176 -10.14 -0.98 6.72
C GLY A 176 -9.04 -2.03 6.55
N ASN A 177 -8.71 -2.76 7.63
CA ASN A 177 -7.81 -3.91 7.58
C ASN A 177 -8.35 -4.99 6.62
N ILE A 178 -9.60 -5.39 6.78
CA ILE A 178 -10.27 -6.36 5.90
C ILE A 178 -10.25 -5.91 4.44
N ALA A 179 -10.55 -4.63 4.16
CA ALA A 179 -10.50 -4.09 2.79
C ALA A 179 -9.10 -4.21 2.17
N CYS A 180 -8.05 -3.90 2.94
CA CYS A 180 -6.67 -4.07 2.50
C CYS A 180 -6.30 -5.54 2.23
N VAL A 181 -6.70 -6.49 3.10
CA VAL A 181 -6.48 -7.92 2.84
C VAL A 181 -7.27 -8.40 1.61
N LYS A 182 -8.47 -7.87 1.36
CA LYS A 182 -9.23 -8.18 0.14
C LYS A 182 -8.53 -7.69 -1.13
N ARG A 183 -7.85 -6.54 -1.09
CA ARG A 183 -6.99 -6.08 -2.19
C ARG A 183 -5.79 -7.01 -2.41
N ALA A 184 -5.13 -7.45 -1.34
CA ALA A 184 -4.10 -8.49 -1.41
C ALA A 184 -4.63 -9.79 -2.04
N LEU A 185 -5.82 -10.22 -1.65
CA LEU A 185 -6.48 -11.40 -2.23
C LEU A 185 -6.79 -11.20 -3.72
N HIS A 186 -7.24 -10.02 -4.12
CA HIS A 186 -7.47 -9.69 -5.53
C HIS A 186 -6.17 -9.81 -6.35
N ALA A 187 -5.08 -9.18 -5.87
CA ALA A 187 -3.78 -9.27 -6.50
C ALA A 187 -3.26 -10.72 -6.62
N ALA A 188 -3.50 -11.55 -5.60
CA ALA A 188 -3.14 -12.98 -5.66
C ALA A 188 -3.94 -13.75 -6.72
N ASN A 189 -5.23 -13.45 -6.91
CA ASN A 189 -6.03 -14.05 -7.97
C ASN A 189 -5.56 -13.60 -9.37
N GLU A 190 -5.24 -12.31 -9.56
CA GLU A 190 -4.64 -11.82 -10.80
C GLU A 190 -3.29 -12.48 -11.09
N ALA A 191 -2.44 -12.63 -10.07
CA ALA A 191 -1.15 -13.31 -10.21
C ALA A 191 -1.31 -14.77 -10.71
N LEU A 192 -2.31 -15.50 -10.24
CA LEU A 192 -2.63 -16.84 -10.73
C LEU A 192 -3.09 -16.85 -12.20
N ALA A 193 -3.93 -15.89 -12.59
CA ALA A 193 -4.37 -15.75 -13.97
C ALA A 193 -3.20 -15.45 -14.91
N LEU A 194 -2.30 -14.54 -14.50
CA LEU A 194 -1.09 -14.20 -15.25
C LEU A 194 -0.11 -15.37 -15.35
N LEU A 195 0.05 -16.17 -14.29
CA LEU A 195 0.82 -17.42 -14.36
C LEU A 195 0.25 -18.38 -15.40
N GLN A 196 -1.08 -18.53 -15.44
CA GLN A 196 -1.74 -19.38 -16.43
C GLN A 196 -1.52 -18.87 -17.86
N GLU A 197 -1.60 -17.56 -18.08
CA GLU A 197 -1.30 -16.93 -19.38
C GLU A 197 0.15 -17.18 -19.81
N MET A 198 1.09 -16.99 -18.88
CA MET A 198 2.52 -17.19 -19.14
C MET A 198 2.93 -18.66 -19.29
N ARG A 199 2.05 -19.63 -19.00
CA ARG A 199 2.40 -21.06 -18.95
C ARG A 199 3.10 -21.57 -20.21
N GLN A 200 2.73 -21.05 -21.39
CA GLN A 200 3.33 -21.50 -22.67
C GLN A 200 4.61 -20.75 -23.04
N GLN A 201 5.01 -19.76 -22.25
CA GLN A 201 6.19 -18.96 -22.54
C GLN A 201 7.48 -19.77 -22.34
N PRO A 202 8.53 -19.58 -23.16
CA PRO A 202 9.75 -20.39 -23.09
C PRO A 202 10.43 -20.43 -21.72
N TYR A 203 10.30 -19.34 -20.95
CA TYR A 203 10.87 -19.19 -19.61
C TYR A 203 10.02 -19.83 -18.49
N LEU A 204 8.77 -20.22 -18.77
CA LEU A 204 7.83 -20.77 -17.78
C LEU A 204 7.26 -22.14 -18.19
N ARG A 205 7.38 -22.56 -19.45
CA ARG A 205 6.85 -23.85 -19.95
C ARG A 205 7.41 -25.08 -19.26
N ASN A 206 8.54 -24.96 -18.56
CA ASN A 206 9.11 -26.03 -17.77
C ASN A 206 8.30 -26.20 -16.47
N GLU A 207 7.76 -27.40 -16.27
CA GLU A 207 6.96 -27.75 -15.10
C GLU A 207 7.73 -27.56 -13.78
N ALA A 208 9.04 -27.79 -13.78
CA ALA A 208 9.90 -27.55 -12.62
C ALA A 208 9.99 -26.06 -12.21
N THR A 209 9.65 -25.14 -13.11
CA THR A 209 9.58 -23.70 -12.82
C THR A 209 8.14 -23.27 -12.55
N TYR A 210 7.20 -23.71 -13.39
CA TYR A 210 5.80 -23.31 -13.31
C TYR A 210 5.11 -23.82 -12.04
N LEU A 211 5.26 -25.11 -11.74
CA LEU A 211 4.48 -25.76 -10.69
C LEU A 211 4.77 -25.16 -9.30
N PRO A 212 6.03 -24.94 -8.87
CA PRO A 212 6.30 -24.31 -7.59
C PRO A 212 5.77 -22.88 -7.47
N LEU A 213 5.81 -22.10 -8.56
CA LEU A 213 5.26 -20.74 -8.59
C LEU A 213 3.74 -20.75 -8.47
N TYR A 214 3.08 -21.65 -9.20
CA TYR A 214 1.63 -21.83 -9.15
C TYR A 214 1.17 -22.27 -7.76
N GLU A 215 1.77 -23.32 -7.20
CA GLU A 215 1.42 -23.88 -5.90
C GLU A 215 1.56 -22.84 -4.79
N ARG A 216 2.72 -22.18 -4.69
CA ARG A 216 2.94 -21.16 -3.66
C ARG A 216 2.00 -19.96 -3.79
N THR A 217 1.71 -19.51 -5.02
CA THR A 217 0.76 -18.42 -5.25
C THR A 217 -0.66 -18.85 -4.89
N PHE A 218 -1.04 -20.10 -5.20
CA PHE A 218 -2.35 -20.66 -4.88
C PHE A 218 -2.55 -20.82 -3.37
N GLU A 219 -1.54 -21.34 -2.67
CA GLU A 219 -1.52 -21.45 -1.21
C GLU A 219 -1.64 -20.07 -0.56
N LEU A 220 -0.88 -19.08 -1.04
CA LEU A 220 -0.96 -17.70 -0.54
C LEU A 220 -2.36 -17.12 -0.74
N ARG A 221 -2.96 -17.29 -1.92
CA ARG A 221 -4.33 -16.88 -2.22
C ARG A 221 -5.32 -17.48 -1.21
N ASN A 222 -5.18 -18.76 -0.88
CA ASN A 222 -6.05 -19.41 0.09
C ASN A 222 -5.81 -18.92 1.52
N ALA A 223 -4.55 -18.74 1.91
CA ALA A 223 -4.19 -18.16 3.21
C ALA A 223 -4.78 -16.75 3.39
N LEU A 224 -4.73 -15.90 2.36
CA LEU A 224 -5.37 -14.59 2.34
C LEU A 224 -6.90 -14.71 2.51
N GLY A 225 -7.53 -15.65 1.80
CA GLY A 225 -8.97 -15.90 1.92
C GLY A 225 -9.39 -16.31 3.34
N LEU A 226 -8.61 -17.17 3.99
CA LEU A 226 -8.82 -17.57 5.38
C LEU A 226 -8.60 -16.39 6.34
N TYR A 227 -7.55 -15.60 6.13
CA TYR A 227 -7.24 -14.44 6.96
C TYR A 227 -8.35 -13.39 6.94
N VAL A 228 -8.99 -13.15 5.77
CA VAL A 228 -10.21 -12.32 5.70
C VAL A 228 -11.32 -12.87 6.61
N GLN A 229 -11.55 -14.18 6.62
CA GLN A 229 -12.58 -14.77 7.50
C GLN A 229 -12.21 -14.67 8.97
N ASP A 230 -10.94 -14.80 9.32
CA ASP A 230 -10.48 -14.65 10.70
C ASP A 230 -10.65 -13.21 11.20
N LEU A 231 -10.35 -12.20 10.36
CA LEU A 231 -10.60 -10.80 10.68
C LEU A 231 -12.09 -10.50 10.87
N ARG A 232 -12.95 -11.01 9.98
CA ARG A 232 -14.41 -10.89 10.13
C ARG A 232 -14.90 -11.53 11.43
N ARG A 233 -14.40 -12.73 11.75
CA ARG A 233 -14.73 -13.41 13.01
C ARG A 233 -14.28 -12.59 14.22
N ARG A 234 -13.10 -11.95 14.16
CA ARG A 234 -12.62 -11.07 15.24
C ARG A 234 -13.55 -9.87 15.42
N ALA A 235 -14.00 -9.27 14.31
CA ALA A 235 -14.97 -8.18 14.34
C ALA A 235 -16.31 -8.59 14.98
N ASP A 236 -16.84 -9.75 14.59
CA ASP A 236 -18.12 -10.27 15.09
C ASP A 236 -18.09 -10.61 16.58
N LEU A 237 -16.94 -11.09 17.07
CA LEU A 237 -16.80 -11.50 18.47
C LEU A 237 -16.57 -10.32 19.42
N GLY A 238 -16.11 -9.17 18.92
CA GLY A 238 -15.88 -7.96 19.73
C GLY A 238 -14.89 -8.17 20.89
N ILE A 239 -13.91 -9.06 20.72
CA ILE A 239 -12.94 -9.40 21.76
C ILE A 239 -11.59 -8.74 21.43
N ASP A 240 -11.13 -7.95 22.41
CA ASP A 240 -9.84 -7.25 22.56
C ASP A 240 -8.65 -7.93 21.84
#